data_AF-A0A257Q9U2-F1
#
_entry.id   AF-A0A257Q9U2-F1
#
_cell.length_a   1.000
_cell.length_b   1.000
_cell.length_c   1.000
_cell.angle_alpha   90.00
_cell.angle_beta   90.00
_cell.angle_gamma   90.00
#
_symmetry.space_group_name_H-M   'P 1'
#
loop_
_entity.id
_entity.type
_entity.pdbx_description
1 polymer ?
#
loop_
_entity_poly.entity_id
_entity_poly.type
_entity_poly.pdbx_seq_one_letter_code
_entity_poly.pdbx_strand_id
1 'polypeptide(L)'
;QGTVVAIATGAPLPQGADCVIRKEYARVEANKVFVTVELIRPSADCESCGSVARQGDVLIPAQTRLLPAHLAVAARHGVPELAVTRAYGIQILLIGNELAPAGQPRQQGQIYEHNQILIESVLAQHHVRVLPEEPIIPDDEHAIRTAVLKSLSTTPPPDLILLVGGTSAGNHDHTRAALAPLGVWLFHGLNLRPGRPTCALKTLQGIPLIALPGSPKSIAALLPGLIAPVLGF
;
A
#
# COMPACT_ATOMS: atom_id res chain seq x y z
N GLN A 1 47.61 2.38 34.94
CA GLN A 1 47.73 1.17 34.10
C GLN A 1 47.51 -0.05 35.00
N GLY A 2 46.77 -1.06 34.55
CA GLY A 2 46.42 -2.24 35.38
C GLY A 2 45.09 -2.12 36.15
N THR A 3 44.22 -1.19 35.76
CA THR A 3 42.88 -1.04 36.32
C THR A 3 41.84 -1.50 35.29
N VAL A 4 40.72 -2.04 35.77
CA VAL A 4 39.58 -2.42 34.95
C VAL A 4 38.31 -1.79 35.53
N VAL A 5 37.27 -1.68 34.71
CA VAL A 5 35.96 -1.19 35.15
C VAL A 5 34.88 -2.12 34.65
N ALA A 6 33.86 -2.33 35.48
CA ALA A 6 32.68 -3.09 35.07
C ALA A 6 31.89 -2.25 34.04
N ILE A 7 31.48 -2.91 32.96
CA ILE A 7 30.69 -2.30 31.89
C ILE A 7 29.57 -3.24 31.50
N ALA A 8 28.41 -2.68 31.15
CA ALA A 8 27.29 -3.43 30.61
C ALA A 8 27.31 -3.37 29.08
N THR A 9 26.75 -4.40 28.42
CA THR A 9 26.59 -4.41 26.96
C THR A 9 25.88 -3.16 26.46
N GLY A 10 26.44 -2.51 25.44
CA GLY A 10 25.90 -1.28 24.86
C GLY A 10 26.32 0.02 25.56
N ALA A 11 27.02 -0.05 26.70
CA ALA A 11 27.58 1.14 27.33
C ALA A 11 28.82 1.64 26.57
N PRO A 12 29.05 2.96 26.53
CA PRO A 12 30.23 3.54 25.90
C PRO A 12 31.50 3.13 26.65
N LEU A 13 32.57 2.84 25.90
CA LEU A 13 33.86 2.53 26.49
C LEU A 13 34.40 3.72 27.28
N PRO A 14 34.94 3.50 28.50
CA PRO A 14 35.66 4.52 29.26
C PRO A 14 36.90 5.00 28.50
N GLN A 15 37.31 6.23 28.76
CA GLN A 15 38.52 6.79 28.17
C GLN A 15 39.75 5.90 28.45
N GLY A 16 40.44 5.52 27.38
CA GLY A 16 41.65 4.69 27.44
C GLY A 16 41.39 3.17 27.49
N ALA A 17 40.14 2.72 27.52
CA ALA A 17 39.80 1.31 27.31
C ALA A 17 39.68 1.02 25.80
N ASP A 18 40.19 -0.13 25.36
CA ASP A 18 40.23 -0.55 23.96
C ASP A 18 39.68 -1.96 23.71
N CYS A 19 39.26 -2.67 24.76
CA CYS A 19 38.67 -4.01 24.68
C CYS A 19 37.72 -4.27 25.87
N VAL A 20 36.81 -5.24 25.69
CA VAL A 20 35.94 -5.76 26.74
C VAL A 20 36.22 -7.25 26.91
N ILE A 21 36.28 -7.71 28.15
CA ILE A 21 36.39 -9.13 28.49
C ILE A 21 35.09 -9.54 29.15
N ARG A 22 34.42 -10.54 28.57
CA ARG A 22 33.16 -11.04 29.12
C ARG A 22 33.38 -11.60 30.52
N LYS A 23 32.43 -11.36 31.42
CA LYS A 23 32.54 -11.72 32.84
C LYS A 23 32.76 -13.21 33.05
N GLU A 24 32.23 -14.05 32.16
CA GLU A 24 32.36 -15.51 32.19
C GLU A 24 33.82 -15.97 32.02
N TYR A 25 34.67 -15.13 31.44
CA TYR A 25 36.10 -15.38 31.25
C TYR A 25 37.00 -14.65 32.25
N ALA A 26 36.40 -13.98 33.23
CA ALA A 26 37.11 -13.23 34.26
C ALA A 26 36.78 -13.77 35.65
N ARG A 27 37.81 -14.01 36.47
CA ARG A 27 37.64 -14.34 37.89
C ARG A 27 37.85 -13.07 38.71
N VAL A 28 36.84 -12.68 39.49
CA VAL A 28 36.89 -11.49 40.34
C VAL A 28 37.10 -11.95 41.79
N GLU A 29 38.14 -11.44 42.45
CA GLU A 29 38.39 -11.69 43.87
C GLU A 29 38.80 -10.41 44.59
N ALA A 30 38.03 -10.05 45.62
CA ALA A 30 38.19 -8.79 46.35
C ALA A 30 38.27 -7.60 45.37
N ASN A 31 39.43 -6.94 45.31
CA ASN A 31 39.69 -5.77 44.45
C ASN A 31 40.56 -6.11 43.22
N LYS A 32 40.58 -7.38 42.79
CA LYS A 32 41.38 -7.84 41.64
C LYS A 32 40.52 -8.61 40.64
N VAL A 33 40.88 -8.48 39.37
CA VAL A 33 40.29 -9.23 38.26
C VAL A 33 41.40 -10.02 37.58
N PHE A 34 41.18 -11.32 37.45
CA PHE A 34 42.08 -12.26 36.80
C PHE A 34 41.48 -12.69 35.46
N VAL A 35 42.27 -12.55 34.39
CA VAL A 35 41.91 -12.90 33.02
C VAL A 35 43.09 -13.56 32.34
N THR A 36 42.82 -14.44 31.37
CA THR A 36 43.87 -15.01 30.52
C THR A 36 44.36 -13.95 29.55
N VAL A 37 45.68 -13.75 29.47
CA VAL A 37 46.30 -12.71 28.63
C VAL A 37 45.88 -12.79 27.16
N GLU A 38 45.64 -13.99 26.64
CA GLU A 38 45.23 -14.25 25.25
C GLU A 38 43.84 -13.67 24.89
N LEU A 39 43.02 -13.38 25.90
CA LEU A 39 41.70 -12.76 25.73
C LEU A 39 41.79 -11.23 25.63
N ILE A 40 42.92 -10.63 25.99
CA ILE A 40 43.16 -9.19 25.91
C ILE A 40 43.61 -8.88 24.48
N ARG A 41 42.64 -8.61 23.60
CA ARG A 41 42.89 -8.26 22.20
C ARG A 41 42.26 -6.90 21.90
N PRO A 42 42.96 -6.01 21.19
CA PRO A 42 42.39 -4.73 20.77
C PRO A 42 41.04 -4.94 20.07
N SER A 43 40.06 -4.11 20.44
CA SER A 43 38.67 -4.13 19.95
C SER A 43 37.86 -5.41 20.21
N ALA A 44 38.36 -6.34 21.05
CA ALA A 44 37.58 -7.52 21.42
C ALA A 44 36.27 -7.12 22.12
N ASP A 45 35.16 -7.71 21.67
CA ASP A 45 33.79 -7.45 22.16
C ASP A 45 33.43 -5.95 22.18
N CYS A 46 34.00 -5.17 21.26
CA CYS A 46 33.74 -3.74 21.08
C CYS A 46 33.12 -3.47 19.71
N GLU A 47 32.14 -2.55 19.65
CA GLU A 47 31.59 -2.05 18.39
C GLU A 47 32.08 -0.63 18.13
N SER A 48 32.74 -0.41 17.00
CA SER A 48 33.18 0.93 16.61
C SER A 48 32.00 1.84 16.23
N CYS A 49 32.16 3.14 16.47
CA CYS A 49 31.21 4.13 15.98
C CYS A 49 31.02 3.98 14.45
N GLY A 50 29.77 3.91 14.00
CA GLY A 50 29.44 3.77 12.58
C GLY A 50 29.69 2.38 11.99
N SER A 51 29.83 1.33 12.81
CA SER A 51 29.94 -0.06 12.34
C SER A 51 28.68 -0.56 11.61
N VAL A 52 27.51 -0.01 11.97
CA VAL A 52 26.22 -0.36 11.35
C VAL A 52 25.90 0.58 10.18
N ALA A 53 26.04 1.89 10.40
CA ALA A 53 25.82 2.91 9.38
C ALA A 53 26.57 4.19 9.75
N ARG A 54 27.03 4.92 8.75
CA ARG A 54 27.75 6.18 8.88
C ARG A 54 26.84 7.35 8.51
N GLN A 55 27.25 8.53 8.94
CA GLN A 55 26.60 9.76 8.51
C GLN A 55 26.65 9.87 6.98
N GLY A 56 25.49 10.10 6.36
CA GLY A 56 25.34 10.19 4.91
C GLY A 56 24.91 8.88 4.24
N ASP A 57 24.92 7.75 4.93
CA ASP A 57 24.44 6.50 4.37
C ASP A 57 22.91 6.54 4.16
N VAL A 58 22.45 5.95 3.05
CA VAL A 58 21.02 5.76 2.79
C VAL A 58 20.55 4.52 3.55
N LEU A 59 19.80 4.73 4.63
CA LEU A 59 19.26 3.64 5.44
C LEU A 59 18.02 2.98 4.83
N ILE A 60 17.17 3.78 4.18
CA ILE A 60 15.94 3.34 3.53
C ILE A 60 15.91 4.01 2.15
N PRO A 61 16.09 3.27 1.05
CA PRO A 61 15.99 3.83 -0.28
C PRO A 61 14.60 4.43 -0.54
N ALA A 62 14.53 5.48 -1.36
CA ALA A 62 13.24 5.98 -1.85
C ALA A 62 12.45 4.87 -2.56
N GLN A 63 11.12 4.97 -2.54
CA GLN A 63 10.20 3.97 -3.12
C GLN A 63 10.25 2.58 -2.46
N THR A 64 10.89 2.46 -1.29
CA THR A 64 10.84 1.24 -0.48
C THR A 64 9.48 1.10 0.20
N ARG A 65 8.83 -0.06 0.03
CA ARG A 65 7.66 -0.41 0.84
C ARG A 65 8.07 -0.54 2.30
N LEU A 66 7.52 0.32 3.15
CA LEU A 66 7.85 0.32 4.58
C LEU A 66 7.33 -0.96 5.25
N LEU A 67 8.21 -1.57 6.04
CA LEU A 67 7.97 -2.76 6.85
C LEU A 67 8.36 -2.43 8.29
N PRO A 68 7.93 -3.21 9.31
CA PRO A 68 8.27 -2.92 10.70
C PRO A 68 9.77 -2.71 10.95
N ALA A 69 10.64 -3.45 10.26
CA ALA A 69 12.10 -3.28 10.35
C ALA A 69 12.57 -1.89 9.88
N HIS A 70 11.99 -1.35 8.80
CA HIS A 70 12.32 0.00 8.31
C HIS A 70 11.93 1.07 9.34
N LEU A 71 10.77 0.93 9.98
CA LEU A 71 10.33 1.85 11.02
C LEU A 71 11.26 1.79 12.25
N ALA A 72 11.70 0.60 12.64
CA ALA A 72 12.66 0.42 13.73
C ALA A 72 14.03 1.03 13.40
N VAL A 73 14.49 0.92 12.15
CA VAL A 73 15.72 1.59 11.69
C VAL A 73 15.58 3.11 11.78
N ALA A 74 14.48 3.68 11.27
CA ALA A 74 14.24 5.12 11.36
C ALA A 74 14.24 5.60 12.83
N ALA A 75 13.49 4.93 13.70
CA ALA A 75 13.41 5.26 15.12
C ALA A 75 14.76 5.13 15.84
N ARG A 76 15.53 4.07 15.56
CA ARG A 76 16.88 3.84 16.11
C ARG A 76 17.82 5.00 15.79
N HIS A 77 17.65 5.63 14.62
CA HIS A 77 18.46 6.77 14.18
C HIS A 77 17.82 8.13 14.51
N GLY A 78 16.83 8.17 15.39
CA GLY A 78 16.22 9.41 15.87
C GLY A 78 15.35 10.12 14.84
N VAL A 79 14.86 9.41 13.82
CA VAL A 79 13.97 9.94 12.78
C VAL A 79 12.52 9.65 13.18
N PRO A 80 11.75 10.65 13.68
CA PRO A 80 10.40 10.41 14.19
C PRO A 80 9.33 10.32 13.09
N GLU A 81 9.62 10.86 11.90
CA GLU A 81 8.70 10.93 10.77
C GLU A 81 9.42 10.56 9.48
N LEU A 82 8.71 9.87 8.59
CA LEU A 82 9.20 9.50 7.26
C LEU A 82 8.36 10.17 6.20
N ALA A 83 9.02 10.79 5.22
CA ALA A 83 8.35 11.24 4.00
C ALA A 83 7.90 10.02 3.20
N VAL A 84 6.60 9.87 3.01
CA VAL A 84 5.98 8.79 2.24
C VAL A 84 5.18 9.35 1.07
N THR A 85 5.01 8.54 0.03
CA THR A 85 4.02 8.86 -1.01
C THR A 85 2.63 8.81 -0.41
N ARG A 86 1.77 9.76 -0.77
CA ARG A 86 0.35 9.72 -0.38
C ARG A 86 -0.31 8.44 -0.88
N ALA A 87 -1.32 7.96 -0.16
CA ALA A 87 -2.16 6.86 -0.64
C ALA A 87 -2.90 7.26 -1.93
N TYR A 88 -3.13 6.28 -2.80
CA TYR A 88 -4.02 6.44 -3.96
C TYR A 88 -5.46 6.63 -3.47
N GLY A 89 -6.15 7.63 -4.02
CA GLY A 89 -7.58 7.86 -3.85
C GLY A 89 -8.35 7.27 -5.03
N ILE A 90 -9.15 6.23 -4.78
CA ILE A 90 -9.94 5.55 -5.80
C ILE A 90 -11.43 5.86 -5.62
N GLN A 91 -12.08 6.35 -6.67
CA GLN A 91 -13.54 6.43 -6.71
C GLN A 91 -14.12 5.13 -7.24
N ILE A 92 -15.10 4.56 -6.54
CA ILE A 92 -15.90 3.43 -7.02
C ILE A 92 -17.25 3.97 -7.46
N LEU A 93 -17.70 3.57 -8.65
CA LEU A 93 -18.99 3.92 -9.23
C LEU A 93 -19.72 2.62 -9.61
N LEU A 94 -20.82 2.35 -8.93
CA LEU A 94 -21.60 1.13 -9.13
C LEU A 94 -22.75 1.40 -10.09
N ILE A 95 -22.95 0.52 -11.06
CA ILE A 95 -23.95 0.69 -12.12
C ILE A 95 -24.83 -0.56 -12.18
N GLY A 96 -26.14 -0.38 -12.04
CA GLY A 96 -27.09 -1.48 -12.21
C GLY A 96 -28.50 -1.13 -11.74
N ASN A 97 -29.48 -1.33 -12.61
CA ASN A 97 -30.89 -1.11 -12.29
C ASN A 97 -31.46 -2.20 -11.36
N GLU A 98 -30.79 -3.36 -11.33
CA GLU A 98 -31.11 -4.50 -10.48
C GLU A 98 -30.58 -4.36 -9.06
N LEU A 99 -29.70 -3.39 -8.79
CA LEU A 99 -29.02 -3.29 -7.51
C LEU A 99 -29.89 -2.54 -6.48
N ALA A 100 -30.03 -3.13 -5.30
CA ALA A 100 -30.63 -2.51 -4.13
C ALA A 100 -29.56 -2.28 -3.05
N PRO A 101 -29.58 -1.14 -2.33
CA PRO A 101 -28.66 -0.92 -1.22
C PRO A 101 -28.80 -1.99 -0.14
N ALA A 102 -27.69 -2.38 0.47
CA ALA A 102 -27.70 -3.29 1.61
C ALA A 102 -28.49 -2.67 2.79
N GLY A 103 -29.28 -3.48 3.48
CA GLY A 103 -30.08 -3.06 4.64
C GLY A 103 -31.42 -2.39 4.32
N GLN A 104 -31.77 -2.20 3.05
CA GLN A 104 -33.09 -1.73 2.62
C GLN A 104 -33.93 -2.88 2.05
N PRO A 105 -35.28 -2.84 2.08
CA PRO A 105 -36.09 -3.81 1.35
C PRO A 105 -35.82 -3.72 -0.16
N ARG A 106 -35.51 -4.85 -0.79
CA ARG A 106 -35.37 -4.94 -2.25
C ARG A 106 -36.71 -5.24 -2.93
N GLN A 107 -36.89 -4.73 -4.15
CA GLN A 107 -38.03 -5.06 -5.01
C GLN A 107 -37.85 -6.44 -5.66
N GLN A 108 -38.93 -6.97 -6.24
CA GLN A 108 -38.88 -8.21 -7.01
C GLN A 108 -37.93 -8.04 -8.21
N GLY A 109 -37.01 -8.99 -8.40
CA GLY A 109 -36.00 -8.95 -9.45
C GLY A 109 -34.70 -8.22 -9.09
N GLN A 110 -34.69 -7.44 -8.01
CA GLN A 110 -33.46 -6.81 -7.53
C GLN A 110 -32.57 -7.78 -6.74
N ILE A 111 -31.27 -7.51 -6.71
CA ILE A 111 -30.26 -8.16 -5.86
C ILE A 111 -29.60 -7.09 -4.98
N TYR A 112 -29.08 -7.50 -3.83
CA TYR A 112 -28.33 -6.56 -2.99
C TYR A 112 -26.97 -6.25 -3.62
N GLU A 113 -26.61 -4.97 -3.59
CA GLU A 113 -25.26 -4.52 -3.86
C GLU A 113 -24.30 -5.18 -2.85
N HIS A 114 -23.22 -5.78 -3.37
CA HIS A 114 -22.20 -6.49 -2.60
C HIS A 114 -20.79 -6.33 -3.19
N ASN A 115 -20.66 -5.68 -4.34
CA ASN A 115 -19.37 -5.46 -4.99
C ASN A 115 -18.59 -4.36 -4.30
N GLN A 116 -19.24 -3.36 -3.69
CA GLN A 116 -18.54 -2.31 -2.96
C GLN A 116 -17.70 -2.89 -1.83
N ILE A 117 -18.34 -3.64 -0.92
CA ILE A 117 -17.66 -4.23 0.23
C ILE A 117 -16.57 -5.21 -0.21
N LEU A 118 -16.77 -5.95 -1.32
CA LEU A 118 -15.76 -6.83 -1.89
C LEU A 118 -14.52 -6.05 -2.35
N ILE A 119 -14.71 -4.98 -3.12
CA ILE A 119 -13.62 -4.17 -3.66
C ILE A 119 -12.90 -3.43 -2.54
N GLU A 120 -13.65 -2.77 -1.65
CA GLU A 120 -13.09 -2.05 -0.50
C GLU A 120 -12.27 -2.96 0.41
N SER A 121 -12.76 -4.18 0.69
CA SER A 121 -12.05 -5.13 1.54
C SER A 121 -10.71 -5.55 0.95
N VAL A 122 -10.63 -5.74 -0.36
CA VAL A 122 -9.36 -6.06 -1.04
C VAL A 122 -8.44 -4.83 -1.07
N LEU A 123 -8.95 -3.67 -1.46
CA LEU A 123 -8.16 -2.43 -1.52
C LEU A 123 -7.60 -2.02 -0.14
N ALA A 124 -8.34 -2.27 0.93
CA ALA A 124 -7.90 -2.01 2.31
C ALA A 124 -6.66 -2.82 2.70
N GLN A 125 -6.51 -4.06 2.20
CA GLN A 125 -5.33 -4.89 2.43
C GLN A 125 -4.05 -4.29 1.83
N HIS A 126 -4.20 -3.37 0.89
CA HIS A 126 -3.10 -2.70 0.19
C HIS A 126 -2.96 -1.22 0.56
N HIS A 127 -3.61 -0.78 1.64
CA HIS A 127 -3.57 0.61 2.13
C HIS A 127 -4.02 1.65 1.09
N VAL A 128 -4.90 1.24 0.19
CA VAL A 128 -5.52 2.11 -0.80
C VAL A 128 -6.71 2.81 -0.18
N ARG A 129 -6.82 4.12 -0.41
CA ARG A 129 -7.95 4.91 0.09
C ARG A 129 -9.09 4.86 -0.92
N VAL A 130 -10.22 4.32 -0.52
CA VAL A 130 -11.47 4.48 -1.26
C VAL A 130 -12.09 5.83 -0.90
N LEU A 131 -12.53 6.58 -1.91
CA LEU A 131 -13.21 7.86 -1.75
C LEU A 131 -14.66 7.64 -1.27
N PRO A 132 -15.35 8.68 -0.76
CA PRO A 132 -16.71 8.52 -0.26
C PRO A 132 -17.65 7.81 -1.24
N GLU A 133 -18.52 6.97 -0.68
CA GLU A 133 -19.49 6.19 -1.44
C GLU A 133 -20.43 7.11 -2.23
N GLU A 134 -20.66 6.73 -3.48
CA GLU A 134 -21.62 7.37 -4.37
C GLU A 134 -22.88 6.49 -4.50
N PRO A 135 -24.06 7.09 -4.73
CA PRO A 135 -25.27 6.32 -4.97
C PRO A 135 -25.12 5.37 -6.15
N ILE A 136 -25.83 4.23 -6.09
CA ILE A 136 -25.97 3.30 -7.23
C ILE A 136 -26.50 4.07 -8.44
N ILE A 137 -25.77 3.96 -9.55
CA ILE A 137 -26.05 4.69 -10.78
C ILE A 137 -26.99 3.82 -11.64
N PRO A 138 -28.07 4.39 -12.19
CA PRO A 138 -28.87 3.72 -13.20
C PRO A 138 -28.02 3.33 -14.41
N ASP A 139 -28.33 2.19 -15.04
CA ASP A 139 -27.65 1.74 -16.25
C ASP A 139 -28.12 2.55 -17.47
N ASP A 140 -27.68 3.81 -17.51
CA ASP A 140 -28.04 4.85 -18.49
C ASP A 140 -26.80 5.69 -18.85
N GLU A 141 -26.64 6.00 -20.14
CA GLU A 141 -25.47 6.73 -20.65
C GLU A 141 -25.28 8.09 -19.96
N HIS A 142 -26.37 8.84 -19.77
CA HIS A 142 -26.31 10.18 -19.20
C HIS A 142 -26.01 10.15 -17.70
N ALA A 143 -26.64 9.22 -16.96
CA ALA A 143 -26.39 9.01 -15.54
C ALA A 143 -24.92 8.62 -15.27
N ILE A 144 -24.38 7.66 -16.03
CA ILE A 144 -22.99 7.21 -15.91
C ILE A 144 -22.03 8.37 -16.21
N ARG A 145 -22.24 9.08 -17.32
CA ARG A 145 -21.39 10.23 -17.69
C ARG A 145 -21.39 11.31 -16.60
N THR A 146 -22.56 11.61 -16.05
CA THR A 146 -22.71 12.63 -14.99
C THR A 146 -21.96 12.23 -13.73
N ALA A 147 -22.06 10.98 -13.29
CA ALA A 147 -21.35 10.48 -12.12
C ALA A 147 -19.81 10.51 -12.29
N VAL A 148 -19.32 10.15 -13.48
CA VAL A 148 -17.89 10.24 -13.80
C VAL A 148 -17.41 11.70 -13.78
N LEU A 149 -18.14 12.62 -14.42
CA LEU A 149 -17.79 14.04 -14.41
C LEU A 149 -17.82 14.64 -13.00
N LYS A 150 -18.80 14.25 -12.17
CA LYS A 150 -18.86 14.62 -10.75
C LYS A 150 -17.59 14.17 -10.02
N SER A 151 -17.19 12.91 -10.20
CA SER A 151 -16.00 12.34 -9.58
C SER A 151 -14.71 13.06 -10.01
N LEU A 152 -14.59 13.37 -11.30
CA LEU A 152 -13.45 14.11 -11.87
C LEU A 152 -13.37 15.56 -11.38
N SER A 153 -14.49 16.14 -10.94
CA SER A 153 -14.56 17.51 -10.43
C SER A 153 -14.16 17.66 -8.96
N THR A 154 -13.91 16.55 -8.26
CA THR A 154 -13.50 16.57 -6.84
C THR A 154 -12.11 17.21 -6.64
N THR A 155 -11.83 17.72 -5.44
CA THR A 155 -10.56 18.36 -5.10
C THR A 155 -9.96 17.73 -3.83
N PRO A 156 -8.84 16.98 -3.92
CA PRO A 156 -8.16 16.58 -5.16
C PRO A 156 -9.00 15.60 -5.99
N PRO A 157 -8.77 15.49 -7.31
CA PRO A 157 -9.43 14.49 -8.14
C PRO A 157 -8.95 13.06 -7.78
N PRO A 158 -9.73 12.03 -8.13
CA PRO A 158 -9.32 10.64 -7.93
C PRO A 158 -8.09 10.29 -8.77
N ASP A 159 -7.28 9.37 -8.26
CA ASP A 159 -6.16 8.78 -9.00
C ASP A 159 -6.62 7.68 -9.96
N LEU A 160 -7.77 7.07 -9.68
CA LEU A 160 -8.41 6.04 -10.49
C LEU A 160 -9.91 6.07 -10.22
N ILE A 161 -10.72 5.91 -11.27
CA ILE A 161 -12.15 5.64 -11.14
C ILE A 161 -12.42 4.21 -11.60
N LEU A 162 -13.02 3.41 -10.72
CA LEU A 162 -13.50 2.08 -10.99
C LEU A 162 -15.01 2.12 -11.23
N LEU A 163 -15.42 1.81 -12.45
CA LEU A 163 -16.83 1.59 -12.77
C LEU A 163 -17.11 0.10 -12.66
N VAL A 164 -18.20 -0.28 -12.01
CA VAL A 164 -18.52 -1.68 -11.74
C VAL A 164 -19.96 -1.96 -12.13
N GLY A 165 -20.14 -2.86 -13.10
CA GLY A 165 -21.45 -3.07 -13.73
C GLY A 165 -21.62 -2.22 -14.99
N GLY A 166 -22.77 -2.32 -15.64
CA GLY A 166 -23.09 -1.60 -16.88
C GLY A 166 -22.23 -1.96 -18.11
N THR A 167 -21.23 -2.85 -17.99
CA THR A 167 -20.40 -3.32 -19.12
C THR A 167 -20.97 -4.59 -19.73
N SER A 168 -21.14 -4.65 -21.04
CA SER A 168 -21.65 -5.81 -21.76
C SER A 168 -20.88 -6.08 -23.05
N ALA A 169 -20.81 -7.35 -23.43
CA ALA A 169 -20.24 -7.76 -24.73
C ALA A 169 -21.16 -7.44 -25.93
N GLY A 170 -22.36 -6.89 -25.69
CA GLY A 170 -23.36 -6.57 -26.72
C GLY A 170 -23.26 -5.16 -27.31
N ASN A 171 -24.19 -4.85 -28.21
CA ASN A 171 -24.25 -3.59 -28.98
C ASN A 171 -24.74 -2.37 -28.17
N HIS A 172 -25.31 -2.56 -26.98
CA HIS A 172 -25.79 -1.48 -26.10
C HIS A 172 -25.01 -1.50 -24.79
N ASP A 173 -23.78 -1.01 -24.82
CA ASP A 173 -22.95 -0.81 -23.64
C ASP A 173 -22.96 0.68 -23.28
N HIS A 174 -23.87 1.05 -22.38
CA HIS A 174 -24.03 2.43 -21.94
C HIS A 174 -22.77 2.97 -21.28
N THR A 175 -21.98 2.12 -20.62
CA THR A 175 -20.70 2.50 -20.03
C THR A 175 -19.73 2.96 -21.11
N ARG A 176 -19.56 2.17 -22.18
CA ARG A 176 -18.68 2.57 -23.30
C ARG A 176 -19.16 3.85 -23.99
N ALA A 177 -20.46 4.00 -24.24
CA ALA A 177 -21.01 5.21 -24.85
C ALA A 177 -20.84 6.45 -23.95
N ALA A 178 -21.03 6.29 -22.62
CA ALA A 178 -20.87 7.36 -21.65
C ALA A 178 -19.42 7.85 -21.56
N LEU A 179 -18.47 6.91 -21.60
CA LEU A 179 -17.04 7.17 -21.42
C LEU A 179 -16.32 7.63 -22.70
N ALA A 180 -16.77 7.22 -23.88
CA ALA A 180 -16.12 7.54 -25.16
C ALA A 180 -15.79 9.04 -25.36
N PRO A 181 -16.65 10.02 -25.03
CA PRO A 181 -16.31 11.43 -25.18
C PRO A 181 -15.37 11.98 -24.09
N LEU A 182 -15.10 11.22 -23.02
CA LEU A 182 -14.36 11.71 -21.85
C LEU A 182 -12.84 11.52 -21.96
N GLY A 183 -12.35 10.83 -23.00
CA GLY A 183 -10.92 10.67 -23.23
C GLY A 183 -10.56 9.61 -24.25
N VAL A 184 -9.39 8.99 -24.07
CA VAL A 184 -8.78 8.06 -25.03
C VAL A 184 -8.78 6.66 -24.46
N TRP A 185 -9.34 5.72 -25.21
CA TRP A 185 -9.36 4.30 -24.84
C TRP A 185 -7.95 3.71 -24.81
N LEU A 186 -7.64 3.01 -23.73
CA LEU A 186 -6.41 2.24 -23.59
C LEU A 186 -6.60 0.82 -24.13
N PHE A 187 -7.76 0.21 -23.83
CA PHE A 187 -8.19 -1.05 -24.42
C PHE A 187 -9.71 -1.25 -24.29
N HIS A 188 -10.25 -2.12 -25.15
CA HIS A 188 -11.66 -2.53 -25.15
C HIS A 188 -11.78 -4.05 -25.06
N GLY A 189 -12.09 -4.53 -23.86
CA GLY A 189 -12.17 -5.96 -23.62
C GLY A 189 -10.80 -6.59 -23.40
N LEU A 190 -10.82 -7.70 -22.67
CA LEU A 190 -9.65 -8.53 -22.40
C LEU A 190 -9.93 -9.94 -22.90
N ASN A 191 -8.91 -10.63 -23.40
CA ASN A 191 -9.03 -12.06 -23.68
C ASN A 191 -8.90 -12.88 -22.39
N LEU A 192 -9.85 -12.68 -21.48
CA LEU A 192 -9.85 -13.24 -20.13
C LEU A 192 -11.24 -13.77 -19.78
N ARG A 193 -11.29 -14.86 -19.01
CA ARG A 193 -12.53 -15.44 -18.47
C ARG A 193 -12.31 -15.78 -16.99
N PRO A 194 -13.09 -15.21 -16.05
CA PRO A 194 -14.15 -14.21 -16.20
C PRO A 194 -13.60 -12.76 -16.23
N GLY A 195 -14.17 -11.86 -17.05
CA GLY A 195 -13.66 -10.49 -17.15
C GLY A 195 -13.59 -9.90 -18.57
N ARG A 196 -14.05 -10.64 -19.58
CA ARG A 196 -13.93 -10.26 -20.99
C ARG A 196 -14.34 -8.82 -21.34
N PRO A 197 -15.46 -8.25 -20.84
CA PRO A 197 -15.88 -6.91 -21.25
C PRO A 197 -15.16 -5.77 -20.51
N THR A 198 -14.15 -6.07 -19.68
CA THR A 198 -13.35 -5.05 -18.99
C THR A 198 -12.73 -4.11 -20.00
N CYS A 199 -12.84 -2.80 -19.77
CA CYS A 199 -12.22 -1.79 -20.62
C CYS A 199 -11.58 -0.70 -19.78
N ALA A 200 -10.63 0.03 -20.36
CA ALA A 200 -9.98 1.15 -19.69
C ALA A 200 -9.84 2.34 -20.63
N LEU A 201 -10.01 3.52 -20.07
CA LEU A 201 -9.92 4.81 -20.75
C LEU A 201 -9.06 5.75 -19.92
N LYS A 202 -8.23 6.56 -20.56
CA LYS A 202 -7.54 7.68 -19.93
C LYS A 202 -8.34 8.94 -20.24
N THR A 203 -8.81 9.65 -19.20
CA THR A 203 -9.56 10.89 -19.40
C THR A 203 -8.71 11.97 -20.04
N LEU A 204 -9.36 13.03 -20.56
CA LEU A 204 -8.66 14.22 -21.04
C LEU A 204 -7.81 14.92 -19.96
N GLN A 205 -8.13 14.71 -18.68
CA GLN A 205 -7.37 15.19 -17.52
C GLN A 205 -6.22 14.23 -17.12
N GLY A 206 -6.08 13.10 -17.81
CA GLY A 206 -5.03 12.12 -17.58
C GLY A 206 -5.35 11.06 -16.53
N ILE A 207 -6.55 11.06 -15.96
CA ILE A 207 -6.97 10.12 -14.92
C ILE A 207 -7.42 8.81 -15.58
N PRO A 208 -6.95 7.64 -15.13
CA PRO A 208 -7.44 6.36 -15.62
C PRO A 208 -8.86 6.07 -15.11
N LEU A 209 -9.68 5.53 -16.00
CA LEU A 209 -10.97 4.90 -15.70
C LEU A 209 -10.86 3.43 -16.09
N ILE A 210 -11.30 2.52 -15.23
CA ILE A 210 -11.39 1.10 -15.54
C ILE A 210 -12.83 0.65 -15.27
N ALA A 211 -13.49 0.14 -16.30
CA ALA A 211 -14.83 -0.41 -16.18
C ALA A 211 -14.75 -1.94 -16.09
N LEU A 212 -15.30 -2.47 -15.01
CA LEU A 212 -15.31 -3.89 -14.64
C LEU A 212 -16.72 -4.47 -14.81
N PRO A 213 -16.84 -5.76 -15.17
CA PRO A 213 -18.13 -6.43 -15.14
C PRO A 213 -18.66 -6.54 -13.71
N GLY A 214 -19.96 -6.34 -13.50
CA GLY A 214 -20.61 -6.44 -12.19
C GLY A 214 -20.67 -7.85 -11.58
N SER A 215 -20.12 -8.86 -12.26
CA SER A 215 -20.06 -10.23 -11.76
C SER A 215 -18.97 -10.37 -10.68
N PRO A 216 -19.29 -10.90 -9.48
CA PRO A 216 -18.32 -11.06 -8.40
C PRO A 216 -17.11 -11.91 -8.79
N LYS A 217 -17.32 -12.94 -9.63
CA LYS A 217 -16.23 -13.77 -10.14
C LYS A 217 -15.25 -12.98 -11.01
N SER A 218 -15.76 -12.02 -11.80
CA SER A 218 -14.91 -11.15 -12.62
C SER A 218 -14.12 -10.19 -11.74
N ILE A 219 -14.79 -9.56 -10.78
CA ILE A 219 -14.16 -8.60 -9.86
C ILE A 219 -13.07 -9.29 -9.04
N ALA A 220 -13.36 -10.46 -8.45
CA ALA A 220 -12.39 -11.24 -7.69
C ALA A 220 -11.15 -11.66 -8.51
N ALA A 221 -11.30 -11.85 -9.83
CA ALA A 221 -10.18 -12.15 -10.71
C ALA A 221 -9.40 -10.88 -11.13
N LEU A 222 -10.10 -9.79 -11.42
CA LEU A 222 -9.53 -8.56 -11.97
C LEU A 222 -8.87 -7.68 -10.89
N LEU A 223 -9.32 -7.75 -9.64
CA LEU A 223 -8.68 -7.01 -8.55
C LEU A 223 -7.19 -7.36 -8.39
N PRO A 224 -6.81 -8.63 -8.16
CA PRO A 224 -5.39 -9.00 -8.09
C PRO A 224 -4.70 -9.03 -9.45
N GLY A 225 -5.43 -9.38 -10.52
CA GLY A 225 -4.83 -9.59 -11.86
C GLY A 225 -4.61 -8.31 -12.69
N LEU A 226 -5.34 -7.23 -12.39
CA LEU A 226 -5.29 -5.98 -13.15
C LEU A 226 -5.17 -4.76 -12.24
N ILE A 227 -6.02 -4.63 -11.22
CA ILE A 227 -6.08 -3.41 -10.41
C ILE A 227 -4.85 -3.28 -9.50
N ALA A 228 -4.44 -4.35 -8.80
CA ALA A 228 -3.27 -4.33 -7.93
C ALA A 228 -1.96 -3.97 -8.67
N PRO A 229 -1.63 -4.59 -9.82
CA PRO A 229 -0.48 -4.18 -10.62
C PRO A 229 -0.51 -2.71 -11.08
N VAL A 230 -1.68 -2.18 -11.45
CA VAL A 230 -1.85 -0.77 -11.84
C VAL A 230 -1.52 0.18 -10.68
N LEU A 231 -1.83 -0.22 -9.45
CA LEU A 231 -1.57 0.56 -8.25
C LEU A 231 -0.16 0.33 -7.67
N GLY A 232 0.60 -0.62 -8.22
CA GLY A 232 2.00 -0.85 -7.88
C GLY A 232 2.22 -1.66 -6.59
N PHE A 233 1.33 -2.60 -6.27
CA PHE A 233 1.50 -3.51 -5.13
C PHE A 233 1.20 -4.97 -5.47
#